data_AF-A0A959JT79-F1
#
_entry.id   AF-A0A959JT79-F1
#
_cell.length_a   1.000
_cell.length_b   1.000
_cell.length_c   1.000
_cell.angle_alpha   90.00
_cell.angle_beta   90.00
_cell.angle_gamma   90.00
#
_symmetry.space_group_name_H-M   'P 1'
#
loop_
_entity.id
_entity.type
_entity.pdbx_description
1 polymer ?
#
loop_
_entity_poly.entity_id
_entity_poly.type
_entity_poly.pdbx_seq_one_letter_code
_entity_poly.pdbx_strand_id
1 'polypeptide(L)'
;GVSPFWGYQIILIVFFCVLFKLNKVIALVAGHISIPPMIPFILIGSYKMGGILITPSEKLKDLSWDAELSLSDVWENILQYLVGSFLLGIVLSLVVGMVVYVLLSIFRKELKRV
;
A
#
# COMPACT_ATOMS: atom_id res chain seq x y z
N GLY A 1 -3.20 -5.04 -0.98
CA GLY A 1 -4.20 -4.48 -0.07
C GLY A 1 -4.30 -2.97 -0.13
N VAL A 2 -3.19 -2.23 -0.03
CA VAL A 2 -3.19 -0.76 0.05
C VAL A 2 -3.05 -0.07 -1.33
N SER A 3 -2.74 -0.83 -2.37
CA SER A 3 -2.59 -0.29 -3.72
C SER A 3 -3.93 0.20 -4.27
N PRO A 4 -3.93 1.18 -5.19
CA PRO A 4 -5.16 1.64 -5.83
C PRO A 4 -5.83 0.59 -6.73
N PHE A 5 -5.16 -0.54 -6.99
CA PHE A 5 -5.59 -1.62 -7.87
C PHE A 5 -6.46 -2.65 -7.12
N TRP A 6 -7.51 -2.18 -6.45
CA TRP A 6 -8.45 -3.03 -5.72
C TRP A 6 -9.07 -4.07 -6.66
N GLY A 7 -9.01 -5.36 -6.29
CA GLY A 7 -9.49 -6.48 -7.12
C GLY A 7 -8.52 -6.95 -8.21
N TYR A 8 -7.64 -6.09 -8.71
CA TYR A 8 -6.66 -6.43 -9.76
C TYR A 8 -5.26 -6.79 -9.24
N GLN A 9 -5.05 -6.71 -7.91
CA GLN A 9 -3.76 -6.98 -7.29
C GLN A 9 -3.21 -8.39 -7.57
N ILE A 10 -4.07 -9.42 -7.70
CA ILE A 10 -3.62 -10.80 -7.96
C ILE A 10 -2.99 -10.93 -9.35
N ILE A 11 -3.57 -10.29 -10.36
CA ILE A 11 -3.03 -10.28 -11.73
C ILE A 11 -1.64 -9.64 -11.73
N LEU A 12 -1.49 -8.51 -11.05
CA LEU A 12 -0.20 -7.82 -10.90
C LEU A 12 0.81 -8.69 -10.15
N ILE A 13 0.41 -9.35 -9.07
CA ILE A 13 1.29 -10.25 -8.30
C ILE A 13 1.80 -11.39 -9.18
N VAL A 14 0.94 -12.05 -9.95
CA VAL A 14 1.35 -13.13 -10.86
C VAL A 14 2.31 -12.60 -11.92
N PHE A 15 2.00 -11.46 -12.53
CA PHE A 15 2.86 -10.81 -13.52
C PHE A 15 4.27 -10.54 -12.96
N PHE A 16 4.37 -9.89 -11.80
CA PHE A 16 5.66 -9.61 -11.18
C PHE A 16 6.38 -10.87 -10.67
N CYS A 17 5.66 -11.90 -10.23
CA CYS A 17 6.27 -13.17 -9.85
C CYS A 17 6.95 -13.87 -11.02
N VAL A 18 6.32 -13.84 -12.20
CA VAL A 18 6.92 -14.40 -13.42
C VAL A 18 8.12 -13.57 -13.84
N LEU A 19 8.00 -12.24 -13.83
CA LEU A 19 9.08 -11.32 -14.23
C LEU A 19 10.32 -11.45 -13.34
N PHE A 20 10.15 -11.49 -12.01
CA PHE A 20 11.24 -11.55 -11.04
C PHE A 20 11.62 -12.98 -10.61
N LYS A 21 11.01 -14.00 -11.21
CA LYS A 21 11.23 -15.42 -10.88
C LYS A 21 11.01 -15.74 -9.38
N LEU A 22 9.99 -15.14 -8.78
CA LEU A 22 9.64 -15.31 -7.36
C LEU A 22 8.79 -16.56 -7.12
N ASN A 23 8.70 -17.00 -5.86
CA ASN A 23 7.84 -18.10 -5.46
C ASN A 23 6.36 -17.68 -5.52
N LYS A 24 5.67 -18.17 -6.55
CA LYS A 24 4.26 -17.86 -6.85
C LYS A 24 3.33 -18.23 -5.69
N VAL A 25 3.58 -19.33 -4.98
CA VAL A 25 2.71 -19.81 -3.89
C VAL A 25 2.73 -18.81 -2.74
N ILE A 26 3.92 -18.43 -2.28
CA ILE A 26 4.08 -17.47 -1.18
C ILE A 26 3.48 -16.11 -1.58
N ALA A 27 3.76 -15.65 -2.79
CA ALA A 27 3.28 -14.37 -3.28
C ALA A 27 1.75 -14.31 -3.44
N LEU A 28 1.12 -15.39 -3.92
CA LEU A 28 -0.33 -15.48 -4.03
C LEU A 28 -0.99 -15.52 -2.65
N VAL A 29 -0.48 -16.33 -1.72
CA VAL A 29 -1.00 -16.38 -0.34
C VAL A 29 -0.91 -15.01 0.33
N ALA A 30 0.22 -14.32 0.21
CA ALA A 30 0.38 -12.96 0.72
C ALA A 30 -0.57 -11.96 0.02
N GLY A 31 -0.83 -12.15 -1.28
CA GLY A 31 -1.74 -11.34 -2.09
C GLY A 31 -3.21 -11.45 -1.71
N HIS A 32 -3.62 -12.53 -1.06
CA HIS A 32 -5.00 -12.74 -0.62
C HIS A 32 -5.33 -12.02 0.71
N ILE A 33 -4.32 -11.52 1.41
CA ILE A 33 -4.51 -10.80 2.68
C ILE A 33 -5.20 -9.46 2.38
N SER A 34 -6.49 -9.42 2.69
CA SER A 34 -7.37 -8.28 2.50
C SER A 34 -8.04 -8.02 3.84
N ILE A 35 -7.99 -6.78 4.33
CA ILE A 35 -8.58 -6.41 5.62
C ILE A 35 -9.61 -5.31 5.35
N PRO A 36 -10.89 -5.66 5.07
CA PRO A 36 -11.93 -4.68 4.73
C PRO A 36 -12.11 -3.54 5.76
N PRO A 37 -12.00 -3.80 7.08
CA PRO A 37 -12.04 -2.72 8.09
C PRO A 37 -10.93 -1.66 7.95
N MET A 38 -9.86 -1.92 7.19
CA MET A 38 -8.79 -0.94 6.96
C MET A 38 -9.11 0.07 5.86
N ILE A 39 -10.19 -0.11 5.08
CA ILE A 39 -10.54 0.78 3.96
C ILE A 39 -10.59 2.26 4.38
N PRO A 40 -11.26 2.67 5.47
CA PRO A 40 -11.30 4.07 5.87
C PRO A 40 -9.91 4.65 6.16
N PHE A 41 -9.06 3.87 6.82
CA PHE A 41 -7.68 4.28 7.13
C PHE A 41 -6.84 4.43 5.86
N ILE A 42 -7.02 3.54 4.89
CA ILE A 42 -6.34 3.63 3.58
C ILE A 42 -6.83 4.88 2.84
N LEU A 43 -8.14 5.15 2.79
CA LEU A 43 -8.68 6.34 2.13
C LEU A 43 -8.12 7.64 2.72
N ILE A 44 -8.19 7.79 4.06
CA ILE A 44 -7.68 8.97 4.76
C ILE A 44 -6.16 9.10 4.57
N GLY A 45 -5.42 8.00 4.77
CA GLY A 45 -3.97 7.97 4.63
C GLY A 45 -3.52 8.34 3.21
N SER A 46 -4.16 7.76 2.19
CA SER A 46 -3.89 8.06 0.80
C SER A 46 -4.24 9.49 0.44
N TYR A 47 -5.38 10.01 0.86
CA TYR A 47 -5.78 11.40 0.57
C TYR A 47 -4.78 12.41 1.16
N LYS A 48 -4.36 12.18 2.41
CA LYS A 48 -3.32 12.97 3.08
C LYS A 48 -1.98 12.88 2.35
N MET A 49 -1.54 11.67 2.01
CA MET A 49 -0.26 11.46 1.31
C MET A 49 -0.24 12.12 -0.08
N GLY A 50 -1.37 12.07 -0.80
CA GLY A 50 -1.52 12.68 -2.11
C GLY A 50 -1.55 14.21 -2.04
N GLY A 51 -2.17 14.76 -1.00
CA GLY A 51 -2.22 16.21 -0.75
C GLY A 51 -0.83 16.82 -0.56
N ILE A 52 0.10 16.08 0.06
CA ILE A 52 1.51 16.50 0.22
C ILE A 52 2.21 16.69 -1.13
N LEU A 53 1.88 15.88 -2.15
CA LEU A 53 2.58 15.89 -3.44
C LEU A 53 1.92 16.77 -4.51
N ILE A 54 0.58 16.86 -4.52
CA ILE A 54 -0.18 17.42 -5.67
C ILE A 54 -0.66 18.85 -5.42
N THR A 55 -0.77 19.33 -4.18
CA THR A 55 -1.42 20.63 -3.92
C THR A 55 -0.55 21.59 -3.12
N PRO A 56 -0.06 22.69 -3.73
CA PRO A 56 0.65 23.72 -2.98
C PRO A 56 -0.24 24.75 -2.26
N SER A 57 -1.54 24.96 -2.55
CA SER A 57 -2.21 26.15 -1.96
C SER A 57 -3.73 26.22 -1.74
N GLU A 58 -4.65 25.55 -2.46
CA GLU A 58 -6.07 26.01 -2.36
C GLU A 58 -7.07 25.12 -1.58
N LYS A 59 -6.73 23.87 -1.22
CA LYS A 59 -7.60 23.00 -0.39
C LYS A 59 -6.90 22.37 0.82
N LEU A 60 -5.82 23.00 1.32
CA LEU A 60 -5.12 22.59 2.55
C LEU A 60 -5.97 22.73 3.82
N LYS A 61 -7.18 23.30 3.74
CA LYS A 61 -8.11 23.48 4.88
C LYS A 61 -8.66 22.16 5.43
N ASP A 62 -8.72 21.10 4.62
CA ASP A 62 -9.36 19.82 5.00
C ASP A 62 -8.35 18.74 5.46
N LEU A 63 -7.11 19.12 5.73
CA LEU A 63 -6.08 18.22 6.31
C LEU A 63 -6.14 18.15 7.85
N SER A 64 -7.07 18.88 8.48
CA SER A 64 -7.34 18.74 9.91
C SER A 64 -7.74 17.29 10.23
N TRP A 65 -7.29 16.79 11.38
CA TRP A 65 -7.63 15.44 11.84
C TRP A 65 -9.13 15.25 12.12
N ASP A 66 -9.86 16.37 12.20
CA ASP A 66 -11.29 16.45 12.48
C ASP A 66 -12.15 16.61 11.21
N ALA A 67 -11.53 16.72 10.02
CA ALA A 67 -12.28 16.77 8.77
C ALA A 67 -12.90 15.40 8.51
N GLU A 68 -14.23 15.33 8.56
CA GLU A 68 -15.00 14.18 8.08
C GLU A 68 -14.78 14.06 6.57
N LEU A 69 -13.81 13.23 6.16
CA LEU A 69 -13.60 12.91 4.76
C LEU A 69 -14.83 12.16 4.24
N SER A 70 -15.63 12.82 3.41
CA SER A 70 -16.74 12.19 2.72
C SER A 70 -16.21 11.40 1.51
N LEU A 71 -16.92 10.34 1.14
CA LEU A 71 -16.62 9.59 -0.09
C LEU A 71 -16.75 10.48 -1.34
N SER A 72 -17.56 11.54 -1.28
CA SER A 72 -17.66 12.55 -2.35
C SER A 72 -16.32 13.24 -2.60
N ASP A 73 -15.57 13.56 -1.56
CA ASP A 73 -14.35 14.36 -1.66
C ASP A 73 -13.20 13.55 -2.29
N VAL A 74 -13.18 12.24 -2.00
CA VAL A 74 -12.27 11.28 -2.64
C VAL A 74 -12.60 11.15 -4.12
N TRP A 75 -13.90 11.12 -4.47
CA TRP A 75 -14.34 11.00 -5.85
C TRP A 75 -13.98 12.23 -6.69
N GLU A 76 -14.18 13.43 -6.14
CA GLU A 76 -13.80 14.69 -6.79
C GLU A 76 -12.28 14.79 -7.02
N ASN A 77 -11.48 14.19 -6.14
CA ASN A 77 -10.02 14.26 -6.18
C ASN A 77 -9.37 12.88 -6.39
N ILE A 78 -9.91 12.11 -7.35
CA ILE A 78 -9.47 10.74 -7.61
C ILE A 78 -7.96 10.64 -7.92
N LEU A 79 -7.39 11.64 -8.60
CA LEU A 79 -5.95 11.68 -8.91
C LEU A 79 -5.10 11.85 -7.65
N GLN A 80 -5.54 12.69 -6.72
CA GLN A 80 -4.87 12.87 -5.43
C GLN A 80 -4.87 11.57 -4.63
N TYR A 81 -6.03 10.91 -4.55
CA TYR A 81 -6.14 9.61 -3.92
C TYR A 81 -5.25 8.55 -4.61
N LEU A 82 -5.19 8.53 -5.94
CA LEU A 82 -4.44 7.53 -6.70
C LEU A 82 -2.93 7.64 -6.44
N VAL A 83 -2.38 8.85 -6.57
CA VAL A 83 -0.96 9.13 -6.33
C VAL A 83 -0.63 8.93 -4.85
N GLY A 84 -1.51 9.38 -3.96
CA GLY A 84 -1.34 9.20 -2.52
C GLY A 84 -1.35 7.73 -2.09
N SER A 85 -2.25 6.91 -2.65
CA SER A 85 -2.31 5.46 -2.40
C SER A 85 -1.07 4.74 -2.90
N PHE A 86 -0.54 5.17 -4.06
CA PHE A 86 0.69 4.60 -4.59
C PHE A 86 1.89 4.92 -3.70
N LEU A 87 2.01 6.18 -3.25
CA LEU A 87 3.06 6.61 -2.33
C LEU A 87 2.96 5.89 -0.97
N LEU A 88 1.75 5.85 -0.39
CA LEU A 88 1.47 5.11 0.85
C LEU A 88 1.87 3.64 0.70
N GLY A 89 1.52 3.01 -0.43
CA GLY A 89 1.88 1.63 -0.74
C GLY A 89 3.40 1.41 -0.80
N ILE A 90 4.15 2.30 -1.46
CA ILE A 90 5.61 2.23 -1.53
C ILE A 90 6.22 2.33 -0.13
N VAL A 91 5.86 3.37 0.64
CA VAL A 91 6.39 3.59 1.99
C VAL A 91 6.11 2.37 2.88
N LEU A 92 4.87 1.88 2.88
CA LEU A 92 4.49 0.72 3.68
C LEU A 92 5.25 -0.54 3.25
N SER A 93 5.43 -0.76 1.94
CA SER A 93 6.17 -1.91 1.43
C SER A 93 7.65 -1.89 1.84
N LEU A 94 8.28 -0.71 1.84
CA LEU A 94 9.67 -0.55 2.26
C LEU A 94 9.83 -0.79 3.75
N VAL A 95 8.95 -0.21 4.57
CA VAL A 95 8.97 -0.37 6.03
C VAL A 95 8.74 -1.83 6.42
N VAL A 96 7.65 -2.43 5.94
CA VAL A 96 7.32 -3.83 6.27
C VAL A 96 8.38 -4.77 5.70
N GLY A 97 8.83 -4.55 4.46
CA GLY A 97 9.88 -5.33 3.82
C GLY A 97 11.20 -5.29 4.60
N MET A 98 11.60 -4.11 5.07
CA MET A 98 12.80 -3.93 5.90
C MET A 98 12.65 -4.68 7.24
N VAL A 99 11.52 -4.53 7.92
CA VAL A 99 11.26 -5.25 9.19
C VAL A 99 11.31 -6.76 8.98
N VAL A 100 10.63 -7.28 7.96
CA VAL A 100 10.64 -8.72 7.64
C VAL A 100 12.05 -9.18 7.29
N TYR A 101 12.81 -8.41 6.51
CA TYR A 101 14.18 -8.74 6.16
C TYR A 101 15.09 -8.82 7.39
N VAL A 102 15.01 -7.85 8.29
CA VAL A 102 15.79 -7.83 9.54
C VAL A 102 15.42 -9.03 10.42
N LEU A 103 14.13 -9.30 10.61
CA LEU A 103 13.67 -10.45 11.38
C LEU A 103 14.19 -11.76 10.77
N LEU A 104 14.05 -11.94 9.45
CA LEU A 104 14.55 -13.13 8.77
C LEU A 104 16.07 -13.25 8.87
N SER A 105 16.81 -12.14 8.85
CA SER A 105 18.27 -12.14 9.00
C SER A 105 18.69 -12.60 10.41
N ILE A 106 18.00 -12.13 11.46
CA ILE A 106 18.27 -12.51 12.86
C ILE A 106 17.91 -13.99 13.11
N PHE A 107 16.77 -14.45 12.61
CA PHE A 107 16.27 -15.80 12.84
C PHE A 107 16.73 -16.82 11.79
N ARG A 108 17.61 -16.42 10.86
CA ARG A 108 18.12 -17.32 9.83
C ARG A 108 18.93 -18.43 10.48
N LYS A 109 18.37 -19.64 10.49
CA LYS A 109 19.14 -20.84 10.82
C LYS A 109 20.05 -21.18 9.65
N GLU A 110 21.34 -21.36 9.92
CA GLU A 110 22.29 -21.99 9.00
C GLU A 110 21.73 -23.36 8.61
N LEU A 111 21.26 -23.50 7.37
CA LEU A 111 20.91 -24.80 6.83
C LEU A 111 22.21 -25.59 6.69
N LYS A 112 22.48 -26.51 7.62
CA LYS A 112 23.43 -27.60 7.36
C LYS A 112 22.91 -28.35 6.14
N ARG A 113 23.51 -28.10 4.97
CA ARG A 113 23.38 -28.98 3.82
C ARG A 113 24.03 -30.30 4.21
N VAL A 114 23.19 -31.31 4.45
CA VAL A 114 23.60 -32.72 4.55
C VAL A 114 23.83 -33.24 3.14
#